data_AF-A0A7V3AAS1-F1
#
_entry.id   AF-A0A7V3AAS1-F1
#
_cell.length_a   1.000
_cell.length_b   1.000
_cell.length_c   1.000
_cell.angle_alpha   90.00
_cell.angle_beta   90.00
_cell.angle_gamma   90.00
#
_symmetry.space_group_name_H-M   'P 1'
#
loop_
_entity.id
_entity.type
_entity.pdbx_description
1 polymer ?
#
loop_
_entity_poly.entity_id
_entity_poly.type
_entity_poly.pdbx_seq_one_letter_code
_entity_poly.pdbx_strand_id
1 'polypeptide(L)'
;MRIRSRGDRAAARPLERSRFMPKEAIVVVVIISLIAFLVIVGLVYNFIGLYVQAMLSGAPIGMFDLLAMKLRRVPLQLIVMARITAKKAGLDIPTEKWEAHYLARGKVEELLRALVTAHQGRLDIGGELDPSLPEAVAKRQRDGRMFDALASHVLAGGRVQGVVEGLIAAKRAKIDLVFEKACAIDLATLRTEGKSVTEAVTTSVNPRVIDCPDSRKGRNTIDAVAKDGIQLKVKARVTVRTNLERILGGATEETIIARVGEGIVSAIGSAENHKEVLENPDKISKAVLSKGLDAHTAYEIVSIDIADVDVGDNIGANLRVSQAEADLRKAQADAEGRAASARALEQEMRARVEENRAAVVAAEAEVPRALAEALRSGKLGAMDFYNLKNLLADTRMRENIAGGKTDLA
;
A
#
# COMPACT_ATOMS: atom_id res chain seq x y z
N MET A 1 -69.57 97.37 -28.42
CA MET A 1 -69.95 98.13 -27.21
C MET A 1 -68.79 98.07 -26.23
N ARG A 2 -68.30 99.26 -25.86
CA ARG A 2 -67.46 99.68 -24.71
C ARG A 2 -66.63 98.64 -23.91
N ILE A 3 -65.28 98.81 -23.87
CA ILE A 3 -64.45 99.49 -22.82
C ILE A 3 -63.95 98.44 -21.79
N ARG A 4 -62.69 98.35 -21.30
CA ARG A 4 -61.63 99.31 -20.88
C ARG A 4 -60.27 98.57 -20.99
N SER A 5 -59.22 99.18 -21.54
CA SER A 5 -58.11 99.91 -20.86
C SER A 5 -57.21 99.02 -19.98
N ARG A 6 -55.88 99.16 -19.90
CA ARG A 6 -54.99 100.29 -20.19
C ARG A 6 -53.53 99.80 -19.95
N GLY A 7 -52.58 100.47 -20.61
CA GLY A 7 -51.16 100.55 -20.19
C GLY A 7 -50.27 99.43 -20.76
N ASP A 8 -49.07 99.68 -21.25
CA ASP A 8 -48.35 100.93 -21.45
C ASP A 8 -47.25 100.71 -22.50
N ARG A 9 -46.74 101.82 -23.04
CA ARG A 9 -45.82 101.90 -24.18
C ARG A 9 -44.39 101.43 -23.86
N ALA A 10 -43.60 101.33 -24.94
CA ALA A 10 -42.12 101.28 -25.06
C ALA A 10 -41.53 99.87 -25.20
N ALA A 11 -40.44 99.61 -25.93
CA ALA A 11 -39.69 100.30 -26.98
C ALA A 11 -38.78 99.22 -27.63
N ALA A 12 -38.20 99.52 -28.78
CA ALA A 12 -37.37 98.61 -29.57
C ALA A 12 -36.02 98.23 -28.92
N ARG A 13 -35.61 96.95 -29.13
CA ARG A 13 -34.27 96.31 -29.37
C ARG A 13 -32.97 97.00 -28.87
N PRO A 14 -31.92 96.27 -28.40
CA PRO A 14 -31.23 95.26 -29.24
C PRO A 14 -30.67 93.99 -28.55
N LEU A 15 -30.24 93.05 -29.40
CA LEU A 15 -29.44 91.87 -29.10
C LEU A 15 -28.00 92.27 -28.70
N GLU A 16 -27.53 91.87 -27.52
CA GLU A 16 -26.10 91.78 -27.18
C GLU A 16 -25.69 90.30 -27.14
N ARG A 17 -25.01 89.83 -28.17
CA ARG A 17 -23.54 89.71 -28.29
C ARG A 17 -22.90 88.68 -27.35
N SER A 18 -22.63 87.53 -27.95
CA SER A 18 -21.38 86.76 -27.84
C SER A 18 -20.92 86.36 -26.44
N ARG A 19 -21.28 85.13 -26.07
CA ARG A 19 -20.56 84.33 -25.08
C ARG A 19 -19.19 83.93 -25.66
N PHE A 20 -18.26 84.89 -25.78
CA PHE A 20 -16.85 84.58 -25.99
C PHE A 20 -16.35 83.88 -24.73
N MET A 21 -16.02 82.60 -24.82
CA MET A 21 -15.20 81.98 -23.78
C MET A 21 -13.91 82.80 -23.66
N PRO A 22 -13.47 83.17 -22.44
CA PRO A 22 -12.21 83.87 -22.27
C PRO A 22 -11.09 83.02 -22.89
N LYS A 23 -10.13 83.65 -23.56
CA LYS A 23 -9.01 82.95 -24.24
C LYS A 23 -8.28 81.99 -23.29
N GLU A 24 -8.27 82.30 -21.99
CA GLU A 24 -7.75 81.47 -20.91
C GLU A 24 -8.52 80.15 -20.72
N ALA A 25 -9.85 80.14 -20.86
CA ALA A 25 -10.65 78.92 -20.76
C ALA A 25 -10.40 77.96 -21.95
N ILE A 26 -10.16 78.50 -23.14
CA ILE A 26 -9.80 77.69 -24.32
C ILE A 26 -8.44 77.02 -24.10
N VAL A 27 -7.45 77.75 -23.58
CA VAL A 27 -6.12 77.22 -23.28
C VAL A 27 -6.18 76.11 -22.23
N VAL A 28 -6.98 76.26 -21.17
CA VAL A 28 -7.16 75.24 -20.14
C VAL A 28 -7.80 73.96 -20.70
N VAL A 29 -8.83 74.08 -21.54
CA VAL A 29 -9.47 72.91 -22.18
C VAL A 29 -8.51 72.20 -23.15
N VAL A 30 -7.69 72.95 -23.89
CA VAL A 30 -6.66 72.37 -24.77
C VAL A 30 -5.59 71.63 -23.96
N ILE A 31 -5.12 72.19 -22.84
CA ILE A 31 -4.15 71.53 -21.98
C ILE A 31 -4.74 70.26 -21.34
N ILE A 32 -5.97 70.33 -20.82
CA ILE A 32 -6.65 69.17 -20.23
C ILE A 32 -6.88 68.07 -21.27
N SER A 33 -7.30 68.43 -22.49
CA SER A 33 -7.49 67.46 -23.59
C SER A 33 -6.16 66.87 -24.07
N LEU A 34 -5.08 67.65 -24.11
CA LEU A 34 -3.74 67.16 -24.44
C LEU A 34 -3.20 66.20 -23.35
N ILE A 35 -3.40 66.53 -22.07
CA ILE A 35 -3.05 65.66 -20.95
C ILE A 35 -3.89 64.38 -20.99
N ALA A 36 -5.20 64.48 -21.19
CA ALA A 36 -6.07 63.33 -21.32
C ALA A 36 -5.66 62.46 -22.52
N PHE A 37 -5.30 63.07 -23.66
CA PHE A 37 -4.78 62.38 -24.82
C PHE A 37 -3.46 61.66 -24.51
N LEU A 38 -2.49 62.33 -23.88
CA LEU A 38 -1.22 61.71 -23.48
C LEU A 38 -1.40 60.58 -22.47
N VAL A 39 -2.34 60.71 -21.53
CA VAL A 39 -2.69 59.65 -20.58
C VAL A 39 -3.31 58.46 -21.29
N ILE A 40 -4.24 58.68 -22.23
CA ILE A 40 -4.83 57.61 -23.06
C ILE A 40 -3.75 56.93 -23.90
N VAL A 41 -2.88 57.70 -24.55
CA VAL A 41 -1.76 57.17 -25.34
C VAL A 41 -0.82 56.33 -24.46
N GLY A 42 -0.45 56.81 -23.27
CA GLY A 42 0.38 56.06 -22.33
C GLY A 42 -0.28 54.77 -21.84
N LEU A 43 -1.61 54.80 -21.61
CA LEU A 43 -2.37 53.60 -21.24
C LEU A 43 -2.44 52.57 -22.38
N VAL A 44 -2.51 53.02 -23.63
CA VAL A 44 -2.63 52.18 -24.83
C VAL A 44 -1.26 51.74 -25.38
N TYR A 45 -0.17 52.46 -25.07
CA TYR A 45 1.19 52.17 -25.55
C TYR A 45 1.61 50.72 -25.31
N ASN A 46 1.36 50.20 -24.10
CA ASN A 46 1.67 48.81 -23.75
C ASN A 46 0.85 47.77 -24.54
N PHE A 47 -0.30 48.15 -25.08
CA PHE A 47 -1.19 47.29 -25.87
C PHE A 47 -0.77 47.22 -27.33
N ILE A 48 -0.31 48.36 -27.88
CA ILE A 48 0.11 48.47 -29.29
C ILE A 48 1.25 47.49 -29.59
N GLY A 49 2.26 47.41 -28.72
CA GLY A 49 3.38 46.49 -28.92
C GLY A 49 2.95 45.02 -29.04
N LEU A 50 2.08 44.56 -28.12
CA LEU A 50 1.57 43.19 -28.13
C LEU A 50 0.64 42.92 -29.31
N TYR A 51 -0.22 43.88 -29.66
CA TYR A 51 -1.11 43.78 -30.81
C TYR A 51 -0.34 43.62 -32.13
N VAL A 52 0.65 44.48 -32.35
CA VAL A 52 1.50 44.43 -33.56
C VAL A 52 2.28 43.11 -33.60
N GLN A 53 2.83 42.66 -32.48
CA GLN A 53 3.58 41.40 -32.41
C GLN A 53 2.69 40.19 -32.75
N ALA A 54 1.45 40.16 -32.26
CA ALA A 54 0.49 39.11 -32.55
C ALA A 54 0.07 39.11 -34.03
N MET A 55 -0.16 40.30 -34.60
CA MET A 55 -0.50 40.50 -36.00
C MET A 55 0.63 40.04 -36.94
N LEU A 56 1.86 40.49 -36.70
CA LEU A 56 3.04 40.12 -37.48
C LEU A 56 3.36 38.62 -37.38
N SER A 57 3.02 37.99 -36.25
CA SER A 57 3.22 36.55 -36.05
C SER A 57 2.11 35.67 -36.64
N GLY A 58 1.13 36.24 -37.36
CA GLY A 58 0.03 35.51 -37.98
C GLY A 58 -1.05 35.03 -37.00
N ALA A 59 -1.08 35.57 -35.79
CA ALA A 59 -2.04 35.24 -34.73
C ALA A 59 -2.82 36.50 -34.29
N PRO A 60 -3.62 37.13 -35.16
CA PRO A 60 -4.29 38.39 -34.84
C PRO A 60 -5.20 38.23 -33.61
N ILE A 61 -5.19 39.28 -32.77
CA ILE A 61 -6.02 39.46 -31.57
C ILE A 61 -6.61 40.86 -31.67
N GLY A 62 -7.90 41.05 -31.40
CA GLY A 62 -8.51 42.37 -31.46
C GLY A 62 -7.95 43.31 -30.38
N MET A 63 -7.83 44.60 -30.69
CA MET A 63 -7.47 45.61 -29.67
C MET A 63 -8.48 45.64 -28.51
N PHE A 64 -9.77 45.40 -28.82
CA PHE A 64 -10.81 45.29 -27.81
C PHE A 64 -10.66 44.04 -26.94
N ASP A 65 -10.17 42.92 -27.48
CA ASP A 65 -9.92 41.70 -26.71
C ASP A 65 -8.79 41.90 -25.70
N LEU A 66 -7.72 42.60 -26.10
CA LEU A 66 -6.64 42.98 -25.19
C LEU A 66 -7.14 43.91 -24.07
N LEU A 67 -8.00 44.88 -24.40
CA LEU A 67 -8.60 45.73 -23.38
C LEU A 67 -9.51 44.93 -22.44
N ALA A 68 -10.32 44.03 -22.98
CA ALA A 68 -11.21 43.16 -22.21
C ALA A 68 -10.41 42.21 -21.28
N MET A 69 -9.31 41.64 -21.75
CA MET A 69 -8.39 40.83 -20.94
C MET A 69 -7.82 41.62 -19.76
N LYS A 70 -7.38 42.87 -20.00
CA LYS A 70 -6.89 43.76 -18.93
C LYS A 70 -7.96 44.01 -17.88
N LEU A 71 -9.20 44.25 -18.30
CA LEU A 71 -10.33 44.48 -17.41
C LEU A 71 -10.68 43.24 -16.58
N ARG A 72 -10.58 42.05 -17.18
CA ARG A 72 -10.74 40.76 -16.48
C ARG A 72 -9.51 40.34 -15.65
N ARG A 73 -8.49 41.21 -15.52
CA ARG A 73 -7.23 40.96 -14.79
C ARG A 73 -6.44 39.73 -15.29
N VAL A 74 -6.50 39.46 -16.59
CA VAL A 74 -5.72 38.38 -17.23
C VAL A 74 -4.36 38.93 -17.69
N PRO A 75 -3.23 38.22 -17.47
CA PRO A 75 -1.90 38.66 -17.88
C PRO A 75 -1.77 38.61 -19.41
N LEU A 76 -1.77 39.79 -20.03
CA LEU A 76 -1.75 39.98 -21.47
C LEU A 76 -0.55 39.30 -22.15
N GLN A 77 0.66 39.51 -21.62
CA GLN A 77 1.87 38.95 -22.22
C GLN A 77 1.82 37.42 -22.28
N LEU A 78 1.39 36.77 -21.20
CA LEU A 78 1.31 35.31 -21.12
C LEU A 78 0.37 34.73 -22.19
N ILE A 79 -0.84 35.27 -22.30
CA ILE A 79 -1.86 34.78 -23.24
C ILE A 79 -1.47 35.06 -24.69
N VAL A 80 -0.99 36.28 -24.98
CA VAL A 80 -0.56 36.67 -26.32
C VAL A 80 0.61 35.79 -26.78
N MET A 81 1.62 35.58 -25.94
CA MET A 81 2.76 34.73 -26.28
C MET A 81 2.36 33.25 -26.43
N ALA A 82 1.46 32.75 -25.58
CA ALA A 82 0.95 31.39 -25.70
C ALA A 82 0.23 31.18 -27.03
N ARG A 83 -0.64 32.12 -27.43
CA ARG A 83 -1.33 32.09 -28.73
C ARG A 83 -0.35 32.16 -29.90
N ILE A 84 0.60 33.09 -29.86
CA ILE A 84 1.63 33.23 -30.91
C ILE A 84 2.42 31.92 -31.05
N THR A 85 2.85 31.33 -29.93
CA THR A 85 3.64 30.09 -29.92
C THR A 85 2.83 28.91 -30.44
N ALA A 86 1.58 28.77 -30.00
CA ALA A 86 0.68 27.73 -30.49
C ALA A 86 0.43 27.87 -32.01
N LYS A 87 0.17 29.09 -32.50
CA LYS A 87 -0.03 29.36 -33.93
C LYS A 87 1.21 29.03 -34.76
N LYS A 88 2.40 29.41 -34.27
CA LYS A 88 3.69 29.07 -34.90
C LYS A 88 3.96 27.56 -34.91
N ALA A 89 3.46 26.82 -33.92
CA ALA A 89 3.50 25.37 -33.89
C ALA A 89 2.45 24.70 -34.80
N GLY A 90 1.58 25.47 -35.47
CA GLY A 90 0.57 24.97 -36.39
C GLY A 90 -0.83 24.75 -35.80
N LEU A 91 -1.03 25.14 -34.53
CA LEU A 91 -2.27 24.96 -33.77
C LEU A 91 -3.13 26.22 -33.80
N ASP A 92 -4.39 26.10 -34.22
CA ASP A 92 -5.30 27.25 -34.31
C ASP A 92 -6.30 27.29 -33.15
N ILE A 93 -5.86 27.83 -32.01
CA ILE A 93 -6.66 27.89 -30.79
C ILE A 93 -7.09 29.34 -30.51
N PRO A 94 -8.39 29.62 -30.31
CA PRO A 94 -8.89 30.96 -30.04
C PRO A 94 -8.37 31.53 -28.71
N THR A 95 -8.18 32.84 -28.64
CA THR A 95 -7.68 33.56 -27.45
C THR A 95 -8.57 33.33 -26.23
N GLU A 96 -9.89 33.28 -26.45
CA GLU A 96 -10.91 33.03 -25.42
C GLU A 96 -10.65 31.74 -24.62
N LYS A 97 -10.16 30.68 -25.26
CA LYS A 97 -9.85 29.41 -24.59
C LYS A 97 -8.65 29.54 -23.64
N TRP A 98 -7.62 30.28 -24.04
CA TRP A 98 -6.47 30.57 -23.19
C TRP A 98 -6.86 31.44 -21.99
N GLU A 99 -7.70 32.46 -22.22
CA GLU A 99 -8.25 33.31 -21.17
C GLU A 99 -9.09 32.51 -20.18
N ALA A 100 -10.00 31.67 -20.68
CA ALA A 100 -10.86 30.81 -19.86
C ALA A 100 -10.03 29.85 -18.99
N HIS A 101 -8.99 29.24 -19.57
CA HIS A 101 -8.10 28.36 -18.82
C HIS A 101 -7.33 29.09 -17.71
N TYR A 102 -6.82 30.29 -17.99
CA TYR A 102 -6.15 31.11 -16.99
C TYR A 102 -7.10 31.56 -15.87
N LEU A 103 -8.31 32.00 -16.23
CA LEU A 103 -9.33 32.41 -15.26
C LEU A 103 -9.79 31.25 -14.36
N ALA A 104 -9.78 30.03 -14.89
CA ALA A 104 -9.95 28.81 -14.11
C ALA A 104 -8.74 28.45 -13.21
N ARG A 105 -7.75 29.35 -13.10
CA ARG A 105 -6.48 29.19 -12.37
C ARG A 105 -5.57 28.09 -12.93
N GLY A 106 -5.72 27.76 -14.21
CA GLY A 106 -4.88 26.79 -14.91
C GLY A 106 -3.49 27.34 -15.24
N LYS A 107 -2.50 26.45 -15.32
CA LYS A 107 -1.11 26.78 -15.68
C LYS A 107 -0.95 26.83 -17.20
N VAL A 108 -1.05 28.04 -17.75
CA VAL A 108 -0.98 28.29 -19.21
C VAL A 108 0.34 27.81 -19.83
N GLU A 109 1.49 28.03 -19.17
CA GLU A 109 2.79 27.63 -19.72
C GLU A 109 2.95 26.11 -19.81
N GLU A 110 2.49 25.38 -18.79
CA GLU A 110 2.53 23.93 -18.75
C GLU A 110 1.62 23.33 -19.84
N LEU A 111 0.42 23.88 -19.98
CA LEU A 111 -0.52 23.50 -21.04
C LEU A 111 0.08 23.75 -22.43
N LEU A 112 0.67 24.93 -22.66
CA LEU A 112 1.28 25.29 -23.93
C LEU A 112 2.40 24.32 -24.32
N ARG A 113 3.31 24.01 -23.40
CA ARG A 113 4.40 23.07 -23.65
C ARG A 113 3.85 21.68 -24.00
N ALA A 114 2.94 21.17 -23.18
CA ALA A 114 2.33 19.86 -23.41
C ALA A 114 1.60 19.78 -24.75
N LEU A 115 0.86 20.84 -25.12
CA LEU A 115 0.11 20.93 -26.36
C LEU A 115 1.03 20.93 -27.60
N VAL A 116 2.11 21.72 -27.57
CA VAL A 116 3.10 21.75 -28.66
C VAL A 116 3.76 20.38 -28.79
N THR A 117 4.17 19.76 -27.68
CA THR A 117 4.77 18.42 -27.67
C THR A 117 3.80 17.36 -28.19
N ALA A 118 2.52 17.42 -27.81
CA ALA A 118 1.49 16.50 -28.29
C ALA A 118 1.24 16.63 -29.80
N HIS A 119 1.21 17.87 -30.31
CA HIS A 119 1.07 18.13 -31.75
C HIS A 119 2.27 17.61 -32.55
N GLN A 120 3.50 17.88 -32.08
CA GLN A 120 4.73 17.36 -32.68
C GLN A 120 4.80 15.83 -32.64
N GLY A 121 4.31 15.22 -31.55
CA GLY A 121 4.15 13.77 -31.41
C GLY A 121 3.03 13.17 -32.27
N ARG A 122 2.26 14.01 -32.99
CA ARG A 122 1.06 13.64 -33.75
C ARG A 122 0.10 12.80 -32.92
N LEU A 123 -0.13 13.18 -31.67
CA LEU A 123 -1.06 12.47 -30.80
C LEU A 123 -2.51 12.82 -31.18
N ASP A 124 -3.36 11.81 -31.22
CA ASP A 124 -4.79 11.97 -31.47
C ASP A 124 -5.50 12.08 -30.12
N ILE A 125 -5.65 13.31 -29.64
CA ILE A 125 -6.23 13.64 -28.32
C ILE A 125 -7.57 14.35 -28.52
N GLY A 126 -8.61 13.93 -27.79
CA GLY A 126 -9.94 14.55 -27.86
C GLY A 126 -11.00 13.74 -28.62
N GLY A 127 -10.77 12.42 -28.79
CA GLY A 127 -11.75 11.48 -29.34
C GLY A 127 -11.92 11.53 -30.85
N GLU A 128 -12.83 10.71 -31.37
CA GLU A 128 -13.11 10.61 -32.81
C GLU A 128 -13.80 11.88 -33.35
N LEU A 129 -13.37 12.31 -34.54
CA LEU A 129 -14.02 13.39 -35.29
C LEU A 129 -15.13 12.84 -36.16
N ASP A 130 -16.18 13.64 -36.34
CA ASP A 130 -17.23 13.33 -37.31
C ASP A 130 -16.63 13.34 -38.74
N PRO A 131 -16.68 12.21 -39.47
CA PRO A 131 -16.09 12.10 -40.80
C PRO A 131 -16.83 12.93 -41.87
N SER A 132 -18.01 13.49 -41.57
CA SER A 132 -18.80 14.30 -42.50
C SER A 132 -18.36 15.76 -42.62
N LEU A 133 -17.45 16.22 -41.77
CA LEU A 133 -17.06 17.63 -41.69
C LEU A 133 -16.04 18.03 -42.77
N PRO A 134 -16.12 19.27 -43.31
CA PRO A 134 -15.07 19.83 -44.15
C PRO A 134 -13.72 19.85 -43.42
N GLU A 135 -12.63 19.53 -44.13
CA GLU A 135 -11.28 19.34 -43.55
C GLU A 135 -10.79 20.55 -42.73
N ALA A 136 -11.10 21.77 -43.17
CA ALA A 136 -10.74 23.00 -42.45
C ALA A 136 -11.46 23.13 -41.09
N VAL A 137 -12.72 22.70 -41.02
CA VAL A 137 -13.51 22.71 -39.78
C VAL A 137 -13.06 21.58 -38.86
N ALA A 138 -12.79 20.40 -39.43
CA ALA A 138 -12.25 19.25 -38.71
C ALA A 138 -10.91 19.58 -38.04
N LYS A 139 -9.99 20.24 -38.74
CA LYS A 139 -8.70 20.65 -38.16
C LYS A 139 -8.89 21.58 -36.96
N ARG A 140 -9.72 22.62 -37.09
CA ARG A 140 -9.99 23.58 -36.01
C ARG A 140 -10.67 22.92 -34.81
N GLN A 141 -11.59 21.99 -35.07
CA GLN A 141 -12.27 21.25 -34.00
C GLN A 141 -11.31 20.29 -33.29
N ARG A 142 -10.40 19.63 -34.02
CA ARG A 142 -9.36 18.76 -33.44
C ARG A 142 -8.45 19.53 -32.49
N ASP A 143 -7.89 20.64 -32.95
CA ASP A 143 -7.02 21.50 -32.14
C ASP A 143 -7.76 22.02 -30.89
N GLY A 144 -9.03 22.38 -31.07
CA GLY A 144 -9.92 22.80 -29.99
C GLY A 144 -10.16 21.73 -28.94
N ARG A 145 -10.47 20.48 -29.35
CA ARG A 145 -10.71 19.36 -28.43
C ARG A 145 -9.44 18.92 -27.71
N MET A 146 -8.30 18.90 -28.40
CA MET A 146 -7.01 18.61 -27.79
C MET A 146 -6.69 19.61 -26.68
N PHE A 147 -6.94 20.91 -26.92
CA PHE A 147 -6.79 21.94 -25.89
C PHE A 147 -7.69 21.65 -24.69
N ASP A 148 -8.98 21.37 -24.92
CA ASP A 148 -9.94 21.16 -23.83
C ASP A 148 -9.56 19.94 -22.97
N ALA A 149 -9.15 18.84 -23.60
CA ALA A 149 -8.76 17.60 -22.91
C ALA A 149 -7.48 17.77 -22.06
N LEU A 150 -6.46 18.44 -22.60
CA LEU A 150 -5.24 18.74 -21.84
C LEU A 150 -5.52 19.77 -20.74
N ALA A 151 -6.32 20.80 -21.03
CA ALA A 151 -6.71 21.82 -20.07
C ALA A 151 -7.48 21.22 -18.88
N SER A 152 -8.42 20.29 -19.13
CA SER A 152 -9.14 19.62 -18.05
C SER A 152 -8.20 18.84 -17.14
N HIS A 153 -7.16 18.20 -17.69
CA HIS A 153 -6.18 17.46 -16.90
C HIS A 153 -5.30 18.39 -16.05
N VAL A 154 -4.86 19.54 -16.58
CA VAL A 154 -4.17 20.58 -15.78
C VAL A 154 -5.04 21.04 -14.62
N LEU A 155 -6.32 21.33 -14.89
CA LEU A 155 -7.26 21.83 -13.88
C LEU A 155 -7.57 20.79 -12.80
N ALA A 156 -7.54 19.49 -13.15
CA ALA A 156 -7.62 18.40 -12.19
C ALA A 156 -6.36 18.25 -11.32
N GLY A 157 -5.30 19.03 -11.58
CA GLY A 157 -4.03 18.99 -10.85
C GLY A 157 -3.06 17.92 -11.37
N GLY A 158 -3.32 17.34 -12.54
CA GLY A 158 -2.45 16.37 -13.19
C GLY A 158 -1.19 16.99 -13.81
N ARG A 159 -0.16 16.15 -14.03
CA ARG A 159 1.09 16.49 -14.71
C ARG A 159 0.95 16.23 -16.20
N VAL A 160 0.51 17.24 -16.93
CA VAL A 160 0.15 17.08 -18.36
C VAL A 160 1.37 16.77 -19.23
N GLN A 161 2.52 17.36 -18.91
CA GLN A 161 3.74 17.11 -19.66
C GLN A 161 4.16 15.62 -19.58
N GLY A 162 4.10 15.01 -18.39
CA GLY A 162 4.43 13.59 -18.22
C GLY A 162 3.44 12.66 -18.94
N VAL A 163 2.16 13.00 -18.97
CA VAL A 163 1.15 12.23 -19.73
C VAL A 163 1.45 12.26 -21.23
N VAL A 164 1.72 13.45 -21.79
CA VAL A 164 2.03 13.60 -23.22
C VAL A 164 3.32 12.86 -23.59
N GLU A 165 4.37 12.97 -22.79
CA GLU A 165 5.62 12.25 -23.00
C GLU A 165 5.42 10.73 -22.94
N GLY A 166 4.63 10.24 -21.98
CA GLY A 166 4.26 8.83 -21.86
C GLY A 166 3.46 8.32 -23.06
N LEU A 167 2.51 9.11 -23.58
CA LEU A 167 1.74 8.77 -24.77
C LEU A 167 2.61 8.72 -26.03
N ILE A 168 3.57 9.64 -26.18
CA ILE A 168 4.54 9.60 -27.29
C ILE A 168 5.39 8.34 -27.20
N ALA A 169 5.88 8.00 -26.00
CA ALA A 169 6.64 6.77 -25.78
C ALA A 169 5.80 5.53 -26.13
N ALA A 170 4.53 5.47 -25.71
CA ALA A 170 3.62 4.38 -26.01
C ALA A 170 3.36 4.24 -27.51
N LYS A 171 3.07 5.36 -28.19
CA LYS A 171 2.84 5.39 -29.65
C LYS A 171 4.07 4.92 -30.43
N ARG A 172 5.28 5.33 -30.01
CA ARG A 172 6.55 4.87 -30.62
C ARG A 172 6.81 3.38 -30.38
N ALA A 173 6.43 2.88 -29.20
CA ALA A 173 6.52 1.48 -28.83
C ALA A 173 5.37 0.62 -29.38
N LYS A 174 4.43 1.19 -30.15
CA LYS A 174 3.22 0.53 -30.66
C LYS A 174 2.34 -0.07 -29.55
N ILE A 175 2.33 0.56 -28.38
CA ILE A 175 1.46 0.22 -27.26
C ILE A 175 0.19 1.05 -27.38
N ASP A 176 -0.96 0.38 -27.31
CA ASP A 176 -2.26 1.05 -27.33
C ASP A 176 -2.57 1.67 -25.96
N LEU A 177 -2.30 2.97 -25.84
CA LEU A 177 -2.57 3.76 -24.64
C LEU A 177 -3.45 4.96 -25.00
N VAL A 178 -4.71 4.89 -24.58
CA VAL A 178 -5.69 5.97 -24.76
C VAL A 178 -5.41 7.12 -23.78
N PHE A 179 -5.60 8.36 -24.23
CA PHE A 179 -5.36 9.57 -23.43
C PHE A 179 -6.07 9.55 -22.06
N GLU A 180 -7.35 9.17 -22.03
CA GLU A 180 -8.15 9.11 -20.79
C GLU A 180 -7.53 8.16 -19.75
N LYS A 181 -7.04 7.02 -20.21
CA LYS A 181 -6.37 6.02 -19.37
C LYS A 181 -5.05 6.56 -18.84
N ALA A 182 -4.27 7.25 -19.67
CA ALA A 182 -3.03 7.89 -19.26
C ALA A 182 -3.27 8.99 -18.20
N CYS A 183 -4.32 9.80 -18.37
CA CYS A 183 -4.75 10.77 -17.37
C CYS A 183 -5.13 10.12 -16.04
N ALA A 184 -5.91 9.03 -16.08
CA ALA A 184 -6.29 8.29 -14.89
C ALA A 184 -5.07 7.72 -14.14
N ILE A 185 -4.08 7.18 -14.86
CA ILE A 185 -2.81 6.71 -14.28
C ILE A 185 -2.05 7.85 -13.62
N ASP A 186 -1.93 9.00 -14.28
CA ASP A 186 -1.23 10.15 -13.70
C ASP A 186 -1.91 10.63 -12.41
N LEU A 187 -3.23 10.82 -12.42
CA LEU A 187 -3.97 11.24 -11.22
C LEU A 187 -3.83 10.24 -10.07
N ALA A 188 -3.89 8.95 -10.37
CA ALA A 188 -3.70 7.89 -9.36
C ALA A 188 -2.28 7.88 -8.78
N THR A 189 -1.28 8.31 -9.56
CA THR A 189 0.15 8.24 -9.20
C THR A 189 0.73 9.55 -8.67
N LEU A 190 -0.04 10.64 -8.65
CA LEU A 190 0.40 11.97 -8.17
C LEU A 190 1.05 11.97 -6.79
N ARG A 191 0.66 11.03 -5.91
CA ARG A 191 1.16 10.92 -4.52
C ARG A 191 2.06 9.72 -4.29
N THR A 192 2.38 8.96 -5.32
CA THR A 192 3.24 7.78 -5.19
C THR A 192 4.60 8.08 -5.80
N GLU A 193 5.65 7.98 -4.98
CA GLU A 193 7.02 8.13 -5.45
C GLU A 193 7.36 7.04 -6.48
N GLY A 194 8.02 7.42 -7.59
CA GLY A 194 8.45 6.48 -8.62
C GLY A 194 7.29 5.74 -9.30
N LYS A 195 6.13 6.39 -9.44
CA LYS A 195 5.09 5.92 -10.36
C LYS A 195 4.63 7.08 -11.22
N SER A 196 4.73 6.89 -12.53
CA SER A 196 4.29 7.85 -13.53
C SER A 196 3.85 7.12 -14.79
N VAL A 197 3.11 7.80 -15.65
CA VAL A 197 2.69 7.23 -16.95
C VAL A 197 3.91 6.86 -17.80
N THR A 198 4.92 7.72 -17.83
CA THR A 198 6.18 7.48 -18.56
C THR A 198 6.90 6.25 -18.04
N GLU A 199 7.00 6.08 -16.73
CA GLU A 199 7.62 4.91 -16.12
C GLU A 199 6.82 3.64 -16.41
N ALA A 200 5.50 3.67 -16.28
CA ALA A 200 4.62 2.54 -16.60
C ALA A 200 4.79 2.07 -18.06
N VAL A 201 4.86 3.01 -19.01
CA VAL A 201 5.11 2.69 -20.41
C VAL A 201 6.54 2.17 -20.60
N THR A 202 7.53 2.77 -19.95
CA THR A 202 8.93 2.35 -20.04
C THR A 202 9.12 0.93 -19.52
N THR A 203 8.52 0.59 -18.37
CA THR A 203 8.57 -0.77 -17.81
C THR A 203 7.77 -1.78 -18.63
N SER A 204 6.78 -1.34 -19.41
CA SER A 204 6.07 -2.20 -20.35
C SER A 204 6.96 -2.59 -21.55
N VAL A 205 7.79 -1.67 -22.05
CA VAL A 205 8.73 -1.92 -23.15
C VAL A 205 10.00 -2.63 -22.69
N ASN A 206 10.56 -2.17 -21.57
CA ASN A 206 11.78 -2.67 -20.96
C ASN A 206 11.43 -3.25 -19.58
N PRO A 207 11.21 -4.57 -19.47
CA PRO A 207 10.92 -5.22 -18.20
C PRO A 207 12.00 -4.91 -17.16
N ARG A 208 11.58 -4.78 -15.89
CA ARG A 208 12.49 -4.57 -14.76
C ARG A 208 12.58 -5.82 -13.92
N VAL A 209 13.73 -5.99 -13.27
CA VAL A 209 13.99 -7.12 -12.37
C VAL A 209 13.67 -6.68 -10.93
N ILE A 210 12.96 -7.54 -10.21
CA ILE A 210 12.62 -7.40 -8.79
C ILE A 210 13.20 -8.59 -8.05
N ASP A 211 13.97 -8.34 -7.00
CA ASP A 211 14.49 -9.42 -6.15
C ASP A 211 13.42 -9.94 -5.19
N CYS A 212 13.35 -11.26 -5.05
CA CYS A 212 12.46 -11.98 -4.16
C CYS A 212 13.31 -12.90 -3.27
N PRO A 213 13.48 -12.57 -1.96
CA PRO A 213 12.86 -11.49 -1.19
C PRO A 213 13.49 -10.11 -1.46
N ASP A 214 12.79 -9.03 -1.09
CA ASP A 214 13.30 -7.66 -1.27
C ASP A 214 14.55 -7.45 -0.41
N SER A 215 15.68 -7.17 -1.07
CA SER A 215 16.99 -6.89 -0.46
C SER A 215 16.95 -5.77 0.60
N ARG A 216 15.94 -4.89 0.55
CA ARG A 216 15.77 -3.78 1.52
C ARG A 216 15.08 -4.18 2.81
N LYS A 217 14.34 -5.30 2.85
CA LYS A 217 13.51 -5.72 4.00
C LYS A 217 14.20 -6.70 4.96
N GLY A 218 15.52 -6.87 4.83
CA GLY A 218 16.38 -7.57 5.80
C GLY A 218 16.40 -9.10 5.72
N ARG A 219 15.48 -9.73 4.99
CA ARG A 219 15.56 -11.15 4.62
C ARG A 219 16.19 -11.30 3.25
N ASN A 220 17.30 -12.03 3.18
CA ASN A 220 18.06 -12.21 1.93
C ASN A 220 17.70 -13.50 1.19
N THR A 221 16.98 -14.43 1.81
CA THR A 221 16.58 -15.73 1.24
C THR A 221 15.14 -16.07 1.60
N ILE A 222 14.50 -16.84 0.72
CA ILE A 222 13.26 -17.57 0.98
C ILE A 222 13.66 -18.94 1.51
N ASP A 223 13.27 -19.24 2.74
CA ASP A 223 13.61 -20.49 3.39
C ASP A 223 12.43 -21.46 3.31
N ALA A 224 12.67 -22.67 2.84
CA ALA A 224 11.67 -23.74 2.74
C ALA A 224 12.29 -25.10 3.08
N VAL A 225 11.48 -26.08 3.46
CA VAL A 225 11.94 -27.43 3.84
C VAL A 225 11.34 -28.43 2.87
N ALA A 226 12.18 -29.29 2.27
CA ALA A 226 11.72 -30.39 1.43
C ALA A 226 11.18 -31.56 2.27
N LYS A 227 10.50 -32.54 1.66
CA LYS A 227 9.89 -33.66 2.40
C LYS A 227 10.90 -34.54 3.14
N ASP A 228 12.15 -34.57 2.70
CA ASP A 228 13.26 -35.23 3.39
C ASP A 228 13.75 -34.50 4.67
N GLY A 229 13.17 -33.33 4.97
CA GLY A 229 13.46 -32.56 6.18
C GLY A 229 14.67 -31.64 6.06
N ILE A 230 15.22 -31.45 4.86
CA ILE A 230 16.36 -30.55 4.61
C ILE A 230 15.85 -29.17 4.20
N GLN A 231 16.39 -28.14 4.85
CA GLN A 231 16.09 -26.76 4.52
C GLN A 231 16.85 -26.32 3.27
N LEU A 232 16.18 -25.58 2.40
CA LEU A 232 16.76 -24.88 1.26
C LEU A 232 16.52 -23.39 1.42
N LYS A 233 17.56 -22.59 1.14
CA LYS A 233 17.51 -21.13 1.14
C LYS A 233 17.65 -20.65 -0.29
N VAL A 234 16.63 -20.00 -0.82
CA VAL A 234 16.52 -19.67 -2.24
C VAL A 234 16.44 -18.16 -2.45
N LYS A 235 17.14 -17.66 -3.47
CA LYS A 235 16.98 -16.30 -3.97
C LYS A 235 16.40 -16.33 -5.37
N ALA A 236 15.33 -15.61 -5.62
CA ALA A 236 14.73 -15.51 -6.94
C ALA A 236 14.78 -14.07 -7.46
N ARG A 237 14.89 -13.93 -8.77
CA ARG A 237 14.75 -12.67 -9.51
C ARG A 237 13.51 -12.78 -10.39
N VAL A 238 12.61 -11.85 -10.22
CA VAL A 238 11.34 -11.81 -10.95
C VAL A 238 11.43 -10.69 -11.97
N THR A 239 11.39 -11.04 -13.25
CA THR A 239 11.31 -10.05 -14.33
C THR A 239 9.85 -9.71 -14.56
N VAL A 240 9.48 -8.45 -14.29
CA VAL A 240 8.11 -7.97 -14.45
C VAL A 240 8.03 -6.87 -15.49
N ARG A 241 6.92 -6.86 -16.23
CA ARG A 241 6.52 -5.76 -17.10
C ARG A 241 5.22 -5.16 -16.60
N THR A 242 5.00 -3.87 -16.82
CA THR A 242 3.76 -3.22 -16.37
C THR A 242 2.60 -3.63 -17.26
N ASN A 243 1.49 -4.05 -16.64
CA ASN A 243 0.24 -4.26 -17.34
C ASN A 243 -0.57 -2.96 -17.29
N LEU A 244 -0.61 -2.26 -18.42
CA LEU A 244 -1.28 -0.96 -18.52
C LEU A 244 -2.80 -1.05 -18.35
N GLU A 245 -3.43 -2.21 -18.52
CA GLU A 245 -4.86 -2.40 -18.26
C GLU A 245 -5.19 -2.46 -16.78
N ARG A 246 -4.31 -3.05 -15.97
CA ARG A 246 -4.55 -3.33 -14.54
C ARG A 246 -3.75 -2.45 -13.60
N ILE A 247 -2.98 -1.50 -14.13
CA ILE A 247 -2.18 -0.58 -13.32
C ILE A 247 -3.03 0.26 -12.35
N LEU A 248 -4.29 0.53 -12.70
CA LEU A 248 -5.25 1.21 -11.84
C LEU A 248 -5.94 0.20 -10.93
N GLY A 249 -5.65 0.27 -9.63
CA GLY A 249 -6.25 -0.61 -8.61
C GLY A 249 -5.64 -2.01 -8.51
N GLY A 250 -4.66 -2.34 -9.36
CA GLY A 250 -3.91 -3.58 -9.27
C GLY A 250 -2.99 -3.64 -8.06
N ALA A 251 -2.76 -4.85 -7.55
CA ALA A 251 -1.81 -5.09 -6.48
C ALA A 251 -0.37 -4.75 -6.90
N THR A 252 0.44 -4.28 -5.94
CA THR A 252 1.79 -3.74 -6.15
C THR A 252 2.86 -4.83 -6.18
N GLU A 253 4.11 -4.43 -6.41
CA GLU A 253 5.29 -5.31 -6.39
C GLU A 253 5.38 -6.15 -5.11
N GLU A 254 4.98 -5.60 -3.96
CA GLU A 254 5.01 -6.32 -2.68
C GLU A 254 4.13 -7.57 -2.70
N THR A 255 2.97 -7.49 -3.35
CA THR A 255 2.07 -8.64 -3.49
C THR A 255 2.67 -9.69 -4.42
N ILE A 256 3.38 -9.28 -5.47
CA ILE A 256 4.08 -10.20 -6.38
C ILE A 256 5.19 -10.92 -5.62
N ILE A 257 6.02 -10.20 -4.86
CA ILE A 257 7.09 -10.80 -4.05
C ILE A 257 6.51 -11.81 -3.06
N ALA A 258 5.42 -11.48 -2.38
CA ALA A 258 4.77 -12.39 -1.43
C ALA A 258 4.24 -13.65 -2.11
N ARG A 259 3.52 -13.51 -3.24
CA ARG A 259 2.94 -14.64 -3.99
C ARG A 259 4.00 -15.52 -4.63
N VAL A 260 5.05 -14.93 -5.19
CA VAL A 260 6.20 -15.68 -5.72
C VAL A 260 6.92 -16.41 -4.59
N GLY A 261 7.13 -15.75 -3.45
CA GLY A 261 7.68 -16.38 -2.25
C GLY A 261 6.88 -17.58 -1.78
N GLU A 262 5.55 -17.45 -1.64
CA GLU A 262 4.65 -18.55 -1.30
C GLU A 262 4.73 -19.68 -2.34
N GLY A 263 4.73 -19.33 -3.63
CA GLY A 263 4.87 -20.29 -4.71
C GLY A 263 6.15 -21.11 -4.60
N ILE A 264 7.28 -20.45 -4.35
CA ILE A 264 8.59 -21.08 -4.19
C ILE A 264 8.59 -22.02 -2.98
N VAL A 265 8.09 -21.56 -1.82
CA VAL A 265 7.98 -22.39 -0.61
C VAL A 265 7.13 -23.62 -0.87
N SER A 266 5.99 -23.46 -1.54
CA SER A 266 5.09 -24.56 -1.90
C SER A 266 5.75 -25.55 -2.88
N ALA A 267 6.52 -25.08 -3.85
CA ALA A 267 7.23 -25.92 -4.81
C ALA A 267 8.32 -26.77 -4.13
N ILE A 268 9.12 -26.15 -3.25
CA ILE A 268 10.16 -26.84 -2.47
C ILE A 268 9.55 -27.85 -1.50
N GLY A 269 8.50 -27.47 -0.78
CA GLY A 269 7.80 -28.37 0.15
C GLY A 269 7.09 -29.55 -0.52
N SER A 270 6.85 -29.46 -1.82
CA SER A 270 6.27 -30.56 -2.60
C SER A 270 7.32 -31.56 -3.12
N ALA A 271 8.61 -31.18 -3.14
CA ALA A 271 9.69 -32.04 -3.59
C ALA A 271 9.97 -33.17 -2.58
N GLU A 272 10.19 -34.38 -3.08
CA GLU A 272 10.49 -35.55 -2.23
C GLU A 272 11.85 -35.39 -1.54
N ASN A 273 12.85 -34.90 -2.27
CA ASN A 273 14.22 -34.74 -1.76
C ASN A 273 14.79 -33.37 -2.17
N HIS A 274 15.65 -32.78 -1.32
CA HIS A 274 16.39 -31.55 -1.62
C HIS A 274 17.26 -31.67 -2.89
N LYS A 275 17.75 -32.88 -3.20
CA LYS A 275 18.56 -33.16 -4.39
C LYS A 275 17.81 -32.89 -5.69
N GLU A 276 16.50 -33.17 -5.74
CA GLU A 276 15.69 -32.92 -6.94
C GLU A 276 15.64 -31.42 -7.27
N VAL A 277 15.57 -30.59 -6.23
CA VAL A 277 15.54 -29.13 -6.35
C VAL A 277 16.90 -28.60 -6.82
N LEU A 278 17.99 -29.16 -6.31
CA LEU A 278 19.36 -28.78 -6.69
C LEU A 278 19.73 -29.23 -8.11
N GLU A 279 19.26 -30.40 -8.55
CA GLU A 279 19.49 -30.90 -9.90
C GLU A 279 18.79 -30.04 -10.96
N ASN A 280 17.62 -29.48 -10.66
CA ASN A 280 16.86 -28.69 -11.61
C ASN A 280 16.03 -27.57 -10.94
N PRO A 281 16.67 -26.43 -10.60
CA PRO A 281 15.99 -25.28 -9.98
C PRO A 281 14.87 -24.68 -10.86
N ASP A 282 14.95 -24.84 -12.19
CA ASP A 282 13.94 -24.33 -13.12
C ASP A 282 12.57 -25.00 -12.96
N LYS A 283 12.51 -26.19 -12.34
CA LYS A 283 11.23 -26.81 -11.98
C LYS A 283 10.44 -25.94 -11.02
N ILE A 284 11.12 -25.26 -10.09
CA ILE A 284 10.49 -24.33 -9.15
C ILE A 284 9.83 -23.20 -9.93
N SER A 285 10.59 -22.49 -10.77
CA SER A 285 10.07 -21.33 -11.49
C SER A 285 8.90 -21.69 -12.40
N LYS A 286 8.95 -22.83 -13.11
CA LYS A 286 7.83 -23.32 -13.93
C LYS A 286 6.59 -23.66 -13.10
N ALA A 287 6.75 -24.37 -11.98
CA ALA A 287 5.64 -24.71 -11.10
C ALA A 287 4.99 -23.44 -10.52
N VAL A 288 5.80 -22.44 -10.18
CA VAL A 288 5.37 -21.16 -9.62
C VAL A 288 4.64 -20.30 -10.66
N LEU A 289 5.18 -20.21 -11.88
CA LEU A 289 4.55 -19.49 -13.01
C LEU A 289 3.19 -20.09 -13.39
N SER A 290 3.05 -21.42 -13.34
CA SER A 290 1.80 -22.10 -13.71
C SER A 290 0.59 -21.73 -12.83
N LYS A 291 0.83 -21.18 -11.63
CA LYS A 291 -0.23 -20.77 -10.69
C LYS A 291 -0.87 -19.41 -11.02
N GLY A 292 -0.35 -18.65 -11.99
CA GLY A 292 -0.94 -17.36 -12.38
C GLY A 292 -0.85 -16.30 -11.28
N LEU A 293 0.34 -16.11 -10.72
CA LEU A 293 0.59 -15.24 -9.54
C LEU A 293 0.33 -13.75 -9.80
N ASP A 294 0.27 -13.35 -11.06
CA ASP A 294 0.01 -12.01 -11.57
C ASP A 294 -1.49 -11.71 -11.81
N ALA A 295 -2.37 -12.61 -11.35
CA ALA A 295 -3.80 -12.33 -11.33
C ALA A 295 -4.10 -11.08 -10.48
N HIS A 296 -4.73 -10.07 -11.10
CA HIS A 296 -5.10 -8.79 -10.46
C HIS A 296 -3.93 -7.94 -9.93
N THR A 297 -2.71 -8.09 -10.48
CA THR A 297 -1.58 -7.20 -10.18
C THR A 297 -1.41 -6.11 -11.24
N ALA A 298 -0.74 -5.02 -10.86
CA ALA A 298 -0.36 -3.94 -11.78
C ALA A 298 0.76 -4.34 -12.76
N TYR A 299 1.39 -5.49 -12.53
CA TYR A 299 2.46 -6.03 -13.35
C TYR A 299 2.11 -7.43 -13.83
N GLU A 300 2.69 -7.82 -14.94
CA GLU A 300 2.67 -9.15 -15.51
C GLU A 300 4.07 -9.76 -15.35
N ILE A 301 4.14 -11.02 -14.96
CA ILE A 301 5.42 -11.72 -14.73
C ILE A 301 5.89 -12.29 -16.07
N VAL A 302 7.06 -11.85 -16.53
CA VAL A 302 7.69 -12.35 -17.76
C VAL A 302 8.47 -13.63 -17.47
N SER A 303 9.30 -13.60 -16.43
CA SER A 303 10.08 -14.74 -15.97
C SER A 303 10.30 -14.71 -14.47
N ILE A 304 10.52 -15.89 -13.90
CA ILE A 304 11.02 -16.07 -12.54
C ILE A 304 12.30 -16.88 -12.68
N ASP A 305 13.42 -16.31 -12.26
CA ASP A 305 14.73 -16.92 -12.38
C ASP A 305 15.26 -17.19 -10.98
N ILE A 306 15.71 -18.42 -10.71
CA ILE A 306 16.33 -18.76 -9.43
C ILE A 306 17.80 -18.34 -9.49
N ALA A 307 18.18 -17.34 -8.70
CA ALA A 307 19.53 -16.79 -8.70
C ALA A 307 20.50 -17.62 -7.87
N ASP A 308 20.02 -18.25 -6.80
CA ASP A 308 20.86 -18.95 -5.81
C ASP A 308 20.02 -19.96 -5.02
N VAL A 309 20.58 -21.13 -4.72
CA VAL A 309 19.97 -22.19 -3.90
C VAL A 309 21.03 -22.78 -2.98
N ASP A 310 20.92 -22.49 -1.69
CA ASP A 310 21.80 -23.01 -0.66
C ASP A 310 21.10 -24.09 0.18
N VAL A 311 21.86 -25.09 0.64
CA VAL A 311 21.38 -26.07 1.60
C VAL A 311 21.59 -25.52 3.02
N GLY A 312 20.51 -25.48 3.79
CA GLY A 312 20.50 -25.04 5.18
C GLY A 312 20.55 -26.19 6.18
N ASP A 313 19.83 -26.05 7.29
CA ASP A 313 19.84 -27.02 8.37
C ASP A 313 18.99 -28.27 8.05
N ASN A 314 19.35 -29.39 8.68
CA ASN A 314 18.52 -30.59 8.67
C ASN A 314 17.46 -30.51 9.79
N ILE A 315 16.38 -29.79 9.49
CA ILE A 315 15.25 -29.58 10.40
C ILE A 315 14.63 -30.93 10.79
N GLY A 316 14.55 -31.89 9.87
CA GLY A 316 14.02 -33.23 10.14
C GLY A 316 14.83 -34.00 11.17
N ALA A 317 16.16 -33.92 11.13
CA ALA A 317 17.03 -34.54 12.13
C ALA A 317 16.89 -33.85 13.50
N ASN A 318 16.89 -32.52 13.53
CA ASN A 318 16.73 -31.75 14.77
C ASN A 318 15.38 -32.03 15.43
N LEU A 319 14.29 -32.08 14.66
CA LEU A 319 12.97 -32.44 15.17
C LEU A 319 12.96 -33.85 15.80
N ARG A 320 13.61 -34.83 15.18
CA ARG A 320 13.74 -36.19 15.73
C ARG A 320 14.51 -36.22 17.05
N VAL A 321 15.60 -35.47 17.15
CA VAL A 321 16.37 -35.34 18.39
C VAL A 321 15.51 -34.69 19.48
N SER A 322 14.84 -33.57 19.18
CA SER A 322 13.96 -32.89 20.13
C SER A 322 12.77 -33.76 20.59
N GLN A 323 12.19 -34.56 19.69
CA GLN A 323 11.15 -35.52 20.03
C GLN A 323 11.68 -36.63 20.95
N ALA A 324 12.84 -37.22 20.62
CA ALA A 324 13.46 -38.26 21.44
C ALA A 324 13.84 -37.75 22.85
N GLU A 325 14.33 -36.51 22.97
CA GLU A 325 14.59 -35.88 24.26
C GLU A 325 13.32 -35.67 25.07
N ALA A 326 12.23 -35.23 24.43
CA ALA A 326 10.94 -35.05 25.08
C ALA A 326 10.37 -36.40 25.57
N ASP A 327 10.45 -37.44 24.74
CA ASP A 327 10.02 -38.79 25.08
C ASP A 327 10.85 -39.39 26.22
N LEU A 328 12.17 -39.18 26.22
CA LEU A 328 13.05 -39.59 27.31
C LEU A 328 12.66 -38.90 28.63
N ARG A 329 12.43 -37.59 28.61
CA ARG A 329 12.01 -36.85 29.82
C ARG A 329 10.66 -37.34 30.34
N LYS A 330 9.71 -37.63 29.45
CA LYS A 330 8.41 -38.18 29.83
C LYS A 330 8.56 -39.57 30.45
N ALA A 331 9.34 -40.44 29.82
CA ALA A 331 9.61 -41.79 30.33
C ALA A 331 10.32 -41.76 31.70
N GLN A 332 11.26 -40.83 31.90
CA GLN A 332 11.91 -40.60 33.19
C GLN A 332 10.91 -40.14 34.25
N ALA A 333 10.06 -39.15 33.94
CA ALA A 333 9.02 -38.68 34.85
C ALA A 333 8.03 -39.80 35.23
N ASP A 334 7.60 -40.61 34.27
CA ASP A 334 6.68 -41.75 34.51
C ASP A 334 7.36 -42.86 35.34
N ALA A 335 8.67 -43.08 35.16
CA ALA A 335 9.44 -44.02 35.96
C ALA A 335 9.63 -43.52 37.41
N GLU A 336 9.95 -42.24 37.59
CA GLU A 336 10.03 -41.61 38.90
C GLU A 336 8.67 -41.62 39.62
N GLY A 337 7.59 -41.31 38.92
CA GLY A 337 6.23 -41.38 39.45
C GLY A 337 5.86 -42.78 39.93
N ARG A 338 6.16 -43.81 39.13
CA ARG A 338 5.96 -45.22 39.53
C ARG A 338 6.80 -45.63 40.73
N ALA A 339 8.06 -45.18 40.78
CA ALA A 339 8.94 -45.45 41.92
C ALA A 339 8.46 -44.73 43.20
N ALA A 340 7.91 -43.52 43.07
CA ALA A 340 7.31 -42.78 44.17
C ALA A 340 6.04 -43.49 44.67
N SER A 341 5.14 -43.93 43.78
CA SER A 341 3.93 -44.66 44.17
C SER A 341 4.24 -46.01 44.81
N ALA A 342 5.24 -46.74 44.31
CA ALA A 342 5.66 -48.01 44.90
C ALA A 342 6.21 -47.81 46.32
N ARG A 343 7.04 -46.79 46.53
CA ARG A 343 7.52 -46.42 47.87
C ARG A 343 6.39 -45.99 48.80
N ALA A 344 5.43 -45.21 48.31
CA ALA A 344 4.25 -44.82 49.09
C ALA A 344 3.42 -46.04 49.51
N LEU A 345 3.17 -46.97 48.58
CA LEU A 345 2.47 -48.23 48.87
C LEU A 345 3.24 -49.09 49.88
N GLU A 346 4.57 -49.17 49.76
CA GLU A 346 5.39 -49.89 50.73
C GLU A 346 5.27 -49.27 52.13
N GLN A 347 5.30 -47.95 52.25
CA GLN A 347 5.12 -47.26 53.53
C GLN A 347 3.71 -47.47 54.10
N GLU A 348 2.67 -47.42 53.25
CA GLU A 348 1.29 -47.69 53.65
C GLU A 348 1.14 -49.13 54.17
N MET A 349 1.73 -50.10 53.49
CA MET A 349 1.72 -51.51 53.92
C MET A 349 2.49 -51.71 55.22
N ARG A 350 3.64 -51.06 55.40
CA ARG A 350 4.38 -51.07 56.68
C ARG A 350 3.53 -50.48 57.81
N ALA A 351 2.90 -49.33 57.58
CA ALA A 351 2.01 -48.71 58.57
C ALA A 351 0.84 -49.63 58.92
N ARG A 352 0.28 -50.33 57.93
CA ARG A 352 -0.81 -51.32 58.12
C ARG A 352 -0.35 -52.57 58.87
N VAL A 353 0.88 -53.04 58.64
CA VAL A 353 1.48 -54.13 59.44
C VAL A 353 1.62 -53.69 60.89
N GLU A 354 2.12 -52.48 61.15
CA GLU A 354 2.25 -51.94 62.50
C GLU A 354 0.89 -51.72 63.18
N GLU A 355 -0.12 -51.22 62.46
CA GLU A 355 -1.50 -51.11 62.96
C GLU A 355 -2.08 -52.48 63.34
N ASN A 356 -1.94 -53.48 62.47
CA ASN A 356 -2.38 -54.84 62.75
C ASN A 356 -1.61 -55.46 63.93
N ARG A 357 -0.30 -55.22 64.04
CA ARG A 357 0.50 -55.65 65.20
C ARG A 357 0.01 -55.01 66.48
N ALA A 358 -0.28 -53.71 66.47
CA ALA A 358 -0.85 -53.02 67.60
C ALA A 358 -2.22 -53.61 68.00
N ALA A 359 -3.05 -53.98 67.02
CA ALA A 359 -4.33 -54.65 67.27
C ALA A 359 -4.15 -56.04 67.90
N VAL A 360 -3.19 -56.85 67.41
CA VAL A 360 -2.86 -58.15 68.01
C VAL A 360 -2.37 -57.98 69.44
N VAL A 361 -1.45 -57.04 69.68
CA VAL A 361 -0.92 -56.75 71.03
C VAL A 361 -2.03 -56.27 71.96
N ALA A 362 -2.98 -55.45 71.48
CA ALA A 362 -4.12 -55.01 72.26
C ALA A 362 -5.03 -56.19 72.65
N ALA A 363 -5.30 -57.12 71.72
CA ALA A 363 -6.06 -58.33 72.00
C ALA A 363 -5.31 -59.28 72.96
N GLU A 364 -4.00 -59.47 72.79
CA GLU A 364 -3.17 -60.25 73.72
C GLU A 364 -3.14 -59.63 75.12
N ALA A 365 -3.14 -58.30 75.23
CA ALA A 365 -3.18 -57.60 76.51
C ALA A 365 -4.49 -57.82 77.29
N GLU A 366 -5.59 -58.21 76.62
CA GLU A 366 -6.82 -58.61 77.29
C GLU A 366 -6.65 -59.91 78.09
N VAL A 367 -5.75 -60.81 77.68
CA VAL A 367 -5.54 -62.12 78.35
C VAL A 367 -4.96 -61.95 79.76
N PRO A 368 -3.86 -61.19 79.99
CA PRO A 368 -3.40 -60.87 81.34
C PRO A 368 -4.45 -60.13 82.17
N ARG A 369 -5.24 -59.24 81.54
CA ARG A 369 -6.27 -58.48 82.26
C ARG A 369 -7.40 -59.39 82.75
N ALA A 370 -7.88 -60.28 81.88
CA ALA A 370 -8.86 -61.30 82.22
C ALA A 370 -8.31 -62.30 83.26
N LEU A 371 -7.03 -62.69 83.16
CA LEU A 371 -6.37 -63.55 84.14
C LEU A 371 -6.25 -62.87 85.51
N ALA A 372 -5.89 -61.58 85.54
CA ALA A 372 -5.85 -60.79 86.76
C ALA A 372 -7.24 -60.64 87.40
N GLU A 373 -8.28 -60.49 86.58
CA GLU A 373 -9.68 -60.45 87.04
C GLU A 373 -10.15 -61.81 87.59
N ALA A 374 -9.76 -62.92 86.94
CA ALA A 374 -10.04 -64.28 87.42
C ALA A 374 -9.36 -64.57 88.78
N LEU A 375 -8.13 -64.07 88.98
CA LEU A 375 -7.42 -64.13 90.25
C LEU A 375 -8.09 -63.28 91.34
N ARG A 376 -8.52 -62.05 91.03
CA ARG A 376 -9.20 -61.16 92.00
C ARG A 376 -10.59 -61.66 92.40
N SER A 377 -11.34 -62.19 91.45
CA SER A 377 -12.69 -62.72 91.67
C SER A 377 -12.70 -64.10 92.33
N GLY A 378 -11.52 -64.67 92.65
CA GLY A 378 -11.38 -65.96 93.33
C GLY A 378 -11.71 -67.17 92.46
N LYS A 379 -11.89 -66.98 91.15
CA LYS A 379 -12.16 -68.06 90.18
C LYS A 379 -10.92 -68.88 89.82
N LEU A 380 -9.73 -68.40 90.17
CA LEU A 380 -8.45 -69.08 89.94
C LEU A 380 -7.62 -69.06 91.22
N GLY A 381 -7.19 -70.24 91.71
CA GLY A 381 -6.43 -70.37 92.95
C GLY A 381 -4.93 -70.12 92.77
N ALA A 382 -4.22 -69.83 93.87
CA ALA A 382 -2.77 -69.60 93.83
C ALA A 382 -2.01 -70.81 93.26
N MET A 383 -2.41 -72.04 93.61
CA MET A 383 -1.80 -73.26 93.07
C MET A 383 -2.04 -73.43 91.56
N ASP A 384 -3.22 -73.06 91.04
CA ASP A 384 -3.53 -73.15 89.61
C ASP A 384 -2.69 -72.17 88.78
N PHE A 385 -2.42 -70.97 89.31
CA PHE A 385 -1.54 -70.00 88.66
C PHE A 385 -0.08 -70.49 88.59
N TYR A 386 0.42 -71.10 89.67
CA TYR A 386 1.76 -71.69 89.68
C TYR A 386 1.86 -72.88 88.73
N ASN A 387 0.84 -73.72 88.63
CA ASN A 387 0.78 -74.82 87.66
C ASN A 387 0.77 -74.30 86.22
N LEU A 388 -0.01 -73.26 85.91
CA LEU A 388 -0.01 -72.61 84.60
C LEU A 388 1.38 -72.05 84.27
N LYS A 389 2.04 -71.39 85.23
CA LYS A 389 3.41 -70.88 85.07
C LYS A 389 4.42 -71.98 84.78
N ASN A 390 4.32 -73.13 85.47
CA ASN A 390 5.19 -74.26 85.25
C ASN A 390 4.97 -74.88 83.87
N LEU A 391 3.72 -75.04 83.43
CA LEU A 391 3.37 -75.50 82.08
C LEU A 391 3.90 -74.56 80.99
N LEU A 392 3.79 -73.23 81.19
CA LEU A 392 4.36 -72.23 80.28
C LEU A 392 5.89 -72.27 80.28
N ALA A 393 6.52 -72.49 81.43
CA ALA A 393 7.97 -72.64 81.54
C ALA A 393 8.46 -73.89 80.79
N ASP A 394 7.77 -75.03 80.95
CA ASP A 394 8.04 -76.26 80.21
C ASP A 394 7.82 -76.10 78.71
N THR A 395 6.77 -75.38 78.30
CA THR A 395 6.46 -75.09 76.90
C THR A 395 7.53 -74.20 76.27
N ARG A 396 7.95 -73.12 76.95
CA ARG A 396 9.07 -72.26 76.50
C ARG A 396 10.39 -73.01 76.46
N MET A 397 10.63 -73.90 77.41
CA MET A 397 11.83 -74.74 77.41
C MET A 397 11.80 -75.70 76.22
N ARG A 398 10.63 -76.29 75.87
CA ARG A 398 10.46 -77.11 74.66
C ARG A 398 10.60 -76.32 73.36
N GLU A 399 10.04 -75.11 73.24
CA GLU A 399 10.19 -74.26 72.05
C GLU A 399 11.65 -73.89 71.80
N ASN A 400 12.40 -73.55 72.86
CA ASN A 400 13.82 -73.24 72.78
C ASN A 400 14.69 -74.48 72.46
N ILE A 401 14.30 -75.68 72.91
CA ILE A 401 15.02 -76.94 72.64
C ILE A 401 14.69 -77.52 71.26
N ALA A 402 13.43 -77.41 70.79
CA ALA A 402 12.98 -77.98 69.52
C ALA A 402 13.50 -77.23 68.29
N GLY A 403 14.03 -76.02 68.46
CA GLY A 403 14.75 -75.27 67.43
C GLY A 403 13.88 -74.92 66.21
N GLY A 404 13.53 -73.64 66.07
CA GLY A 404 12.91 -73.23 64.80
C GLY A 404 12.47 -71.78 64.76
N LYS A 405 13.43 -70.85 64.71
CA LYS A 405 13.20 -69.70 63.82
C LYS A 405 13.28 -70.23 62.39
N THR A 406 12.14 -70.64 61.84
CA THR A 406 11.91 -70.44 60.41
C THR A 406 11.86 -68.93 60.20
N ASP A 407 13.03 -68.35 59.91
CA ASP A 407 13.09 -67.05 59.24
C ASP A 407 12.55 -67.28 57.83
N LEU A 408 11.24 -67.09 57.67
CA LEU A 408 10.57 -67.01 56.38
C LEU A 408 10.01 -65.60 56.22
N ALA A 409 10.62 -64.91 55.24
CA ALA A 409 10.30 -63.62 54.63
C ALA A 409 10.65 -62.37 55.43
#